data_AF-F7XLC5-F1
#
_entry.id   AF-F7XLC5-F1
#
_cell.length_a   1.000
_cell.length_b   1.000
_cell.length_c   1.000
_cell.angle_alpha   90.00
_cell.angle_beta   90.00
_cell.angle_gamma   90.00
#
_symmetry.space_group_name_H-M   'P 1'
#
loop_
_entity.id
_entity.type
_entity.pdbx_description
1 polymer ?
#
loop_
_entity_poly.entity_id
_entity_poly.type
_entity_poly.pdbx_seq_one_letter_code
_entity_poly.pdbx_strand_id
1 'polypeptide(L)'
;MIKGNILRILVILIALSLFGMHSVASQDSEPREFEVLIQGFDYDPSEIIAHVNDTVVWTNMDTVRHTVTADEFDSGDLDQGDSFNYTFTEPGTYDYVCIYHPGMRGTVIVEAEVDYDVPPVADFTANPTSGIAPLEVSFTDNSDNAVEYHWDFGDGQTSTEVNPTHTYELPGAYTVTLTVSNEVGEDSTEEFITVGHPDDDPAPAPGFGLIFAIAGLLVIASLVKRINEK
;
A
#
# COMPACT_ATOMS: atom_id res chain seq x y z
N MET A 1 -63.68 5.97 -34.57
CA MET A 1 -62.24 5.76 -34.29
C MET A 1 -62.17 4.76 -33.13
N ILE A 2 -61.54 3.56 -33.13
CA ILE A 2 -60.30 3.03 -33.76
C ILE A 2 -59.06 3.63 -33.06
N LYS A 3 -58.13 2.94 -32.36
CA LYS A 3 -57.83 1.52 -31.93
C LYS A 3 -57.00 1.60 -30.61
N GLY A 4 -56.56 0.55 -29.87
CA GLY A 4 -56.73 -0.92 -29.90
C GLY A 4 -55.46 -1.69 -29.40
N ASN A 5 -55.64 -2.81 -28.65
CA ASN A 5 -54.62 -3.75 -28.09
C ASN A 5 -53.83 -3.26 -26.84
N ILE A 6 -53.49 -4.00 -25.77
CA ILE A 6 -53.23 -5.44 -25.42
C ILE A 6 -51.75 -5.89 -25.54
N LEU A 7 -51.06 -6.03 -24.39
CA LEU A 7 -50.09 -7.09 -23.95
C LEU A 7 -49.67 -6.74 -22.49
N ARG A 8 -49.70 -7.55 -21.42
CA ARG A 8 -49.26 -8.94 -21.11
C ARG A 8 -47.75 -9.18 -21.23
N ILE A 9 -47.08 -9.39 -20.08
CA ILE A 9 -46.52 -10.69 -19.65
C ILE A 9 -45.96 -10.58 -18.21
N LEU A 10 -46.25 -11.59 -17.39
CA LEU A 10 -45.60 -11.88 -16.10
C LEU A 10 -44.72 -13.12 -16.34
N VAL A 11 -43.44 -13.09 -15.96
CA VAL A 11 -42.61 -14.29 -15.84
C VAL A 11 -42.02 -14.34 -14.44
N ILE A 12 -42.36 -15.41 -13.72
CA ILE A 12 -41.72 -15.81 -12.47
C ILE A 12 -40.82 -16.99 -12.81
N LEU A 13 -39.58 -17.01 -12.32
CA LEU A 13 -38.84 -18.25 -12.09
C LEU A 13 -37.85 -18.07 -10.94
N ILE A 14 -37.92 -19.01 -10.00
CA ILE A 14 -37.10 -19.07 -8.79
C ILE A 14 -35.91 -20.00 -9.07
N ALA A 15 -34.73 -19.62 -8.62
CA ALA A 15 -33.63 -20.55 -8.39
C ALA A 15 -32.99 -20.26 -7.03
N LEU A 16 -33.01 -21.24 -6.13
CA LEU A 16 -32.27 -21.23 -4.87
C LEU A 16 -31.00 -22.07 -5.08
N SER A 17 -29.82 -21.52 -4.84
CA SER A 17 -28.59 -22.29 -4.67
C SER A 17 -27.64 -21.58 -3.69
N LEU A 18 -27.02 -22.37 -2.81
CA LEU A 18 -26.17 -21.92 -1.71
C LEU A 18 -24.81 -21.37 -2.19
N PHE A 19 -24.25 -20.49 -1.34
CA PHE A 19 -22.82 -20.20 -1.15
C PHE A 19 -21.96 -19.83 -2.38
N GLY A 20 -21.43 -18.61 -2.34
CA GLY A 20 -20.34 -18.18 -3.22
C GLY A 20 -20.21 -16.66 -3.21
N MET A 21 -19.46 -16.15 -2.22
CA MET A 21 -19.00 -14.76 -2.05
C MET A 21 -20.06 -13.65 -2.22
N HIS A 22 -20.18 -12.78 -1.21
CA HIS A 22 -20.41 -11.38 -1.56
C HIS A 22 -19.19 -10.97 -2.35
N SER A 23 -19.33 -10.88 -3.67
CA SER A 23 -18.57 -9.88 -4.41
C SER A 23 -18.99 -8.56 -3.78
N VAL A 24 -18.12 -8.04 -2.91
CA VAL A 24 -17.85 -6.61 -2.96
C VAL A 24 -17.41 -6.42 -4.41
N ALA A 25 -18.33 -5.97 -5.26
CA ALA A 25 -17.90 -5.09 -6.32
C ALA A 25 -17.28 -3.93 -5.56
N SER A 26 -16.00 -3.65 -5.78
CA SER A 26 -15.50 -2.32 -5.47
C SER A 26 -16.51 -1.35 -6.07
N GLN A 27 -16.90 -0.34 -5.29
CA GLN A 27 -17.70 0.73 -5.85
C GLN A 27 -16.78 1.48 -6.80
N ASP A 28 -16.71 0.99 -8.03
CA ASP A 28 -16.22 1.70 -9.19
C ASP A 28 -16.83 3.10 -9.08
N SER A 29 -16.00 4.08 -8.78
CA SER A 29 -16.40 5.42 -8.36
C SER A 29 -16.82 6.22 -9.58
N GLU A 30 -17.90 5.73 -10.22
CA GLU A 30 -18.55 6.34 -11.38
C GLU A 30 -18.72 7.85 -11.11
N PRO A 31 -18.14 8.72 -11.96
CA PRO A 31 -18.05 10.15 -11.70
C PRO A 31 -19.40 10.74 -11.27
N ARG A 32 -19.45 11.30 -10.06
CA ARG A 32 -20.71 11.75 -9.47
C ARG A 32 -20.99 13.17 -9.94
N GLU A 33 -22.25 13.41 -10.32
CA GLU A 33 -22.75 14.75 -10.62
C GLU A 33 -23.48 15.30 -9.39
N PHE A 34 -23.02 16.46 -8.90
CA PHE A 34 -23.68 17.23 -7.85
C PHE A 34 -24.41 18.42 -8.47
N GLU A 35 -25.63 18.71 -8.02
CA GLU A 35 -26.41 19.87 -8.47
C GLU A 35 -26.40 20.98 -7.42
N VAL A 36 -26.17 22.22 -7.86
CA VAL A 36 -26.29 23.44 -7.07
C VAL A 36 -27.26 24.39 -7.78
N LEU A 37 -28.33 24.77 -7.11
CA LEU A 37 -29.32 25.72 -7.63
C LEU A 37 -28.94 27.14 -7.21
N ILE A 38 -28.81 28.05 -8.17
CA ILE A 38 -28.70 29.49 -7.88
C ILE A 38 -30.11 30.03 -7.76
N GLN A 39 -30.56 30.28 -6.53
CA GLN A 39 -31.93 30.70 -6.25
C GLN A 39 -32.03 31.62 -5.04
N GLY A 40 -32.90 32.63 -5.11
CA GLY A 40 -33.14 33.56 -3.99
C GLY A 40 -31.94 34.42 -3.61
N PHE A 41 -31.02 34.69 -4.55
CA PHE A 41 -29.69 35.29 -4.30
C PHE A 41 -28.81 34.44 -3.35
N ASP A 42 -28.85 33.12 -3.47
CA ASP A 42 -27.94 32.19 -2.78
C ASP A 42 -27.56 31.01 -3.69
N TYR A 43 -26.57 30.22 -3.27
CA TYR A 43 -26.26 28.90 -3.83
C TYR A 43 -26.85 27.82 -2.91
N ASP A 44 -27.63 26.88 -3.46
CA ASP A 44 -28.30 25.83 -2.70
C ASP A 44 -27.99 24.43 -3.26
N PRO A 45 -27.19 23.60 -2.57
CA PRO A 45 -26.49 23.91 -1.30
C PRO A 45 -25.30 24.85 -1.52
N SER A 46 -24.95 25.63 -0.49
CA SER A 46 -23.80 26.54 -0.52
C SER A 46 -22.46 25.84 -0.26
N GLU A 47 -22.49 24.59 0.21
CA GLU A 47 -21.32 23.74 0.44
C GLU A 47 -21.56 22.35 -0.17
N ILE A 48 -20.59 21.86 -0.95
CA ILE A 48 -20.56 20.51 -1.52
C ILE A 48 -19.30 19.80 -1.03
N ILE A 49 -19.42 18.52 -0.66
CA ILE A 49 -18.30 17.61 -0.48
C ILE A 49 -18.30 16.64 -1.67
N ALA A 50 -17.23 16.68 -2.45
CA ALA A 50 -17.00 15.89 -3.66
C ALA A 50 -15.67 15.14 -3.56
N HIS A 51 -15.39 14.24 -4.51
CA HIS A 51 -14.08 13.60 -4.69
C HIS A 51 -13.43 14.07 -5.99
N VAL A 52 -12.14 13.78 -6.15
CA VAL A 52 -11.44 13.99 -7.42
C VAL A 52 -12.18 13.26 -8.55
N ASN A 53 -12.27 13.90 -9.71
CA ASN A 53 -13.04 13.53 -10.91
C ASN A 53 -14.58 13.67 -10.82
N ASP A 54 -15.16 14.03 -9.67
CA ASP A 54 -16.57 14.41 -9.61
C ASP A 54 -16.82 15.75 -10.35
N THR A 55 -18.07 15.92 -10.79
CA THR A 55 -18.53 17.12 -11.51
C THR A 55 -19.62 17.83 -10.72
N VAL A 56 -19.50 19.15 -10.58
CA VAL A 56 -20.55 19.99 -10.00
C VAL A 56 -21.22 20.78 -11.12
N VAL A 57 -22.55 20.83 -11.09
CA VAL A 57 -23.41 21.52 -12.06
C VAL A 57 -24.20 22.60 -11.33
N TRP A 58 -23.95 23.87 -11.67
CA TRP A 58 -24.70 25.01 -11.18
C TRP A 58 -25.77 25.42 -12.18
N THR A 59 -27.01 25.61 -11.75
CA THR A 59 -28.12 26.04 -12.62
C THR A 59 -28.78 27.30 -12.08
N ASN A 60 -28.90 28.36 -12.89
CA ASN A 60 -29.55 29.60 -12.47
C ASN A 60 -31.08 29.50 -12.54
N MET A 61 -31.75 29.45 -11.39
CA MET A 61 -33.21 29.37 -11.30
C MET A 61 -33.86 30.75 -11.16
N ASP A 62 -33.11 31.76 -10.74
CA ASP A 62 -33.59 33.14 -10.61
C ASP A 62 -33.77 33.82 -11.97
N THR A 63 -34.71 34.77 -12.04
CA THR A 63 -34.87 35.66 -13.21
C THR A 63 -33.77 36.72 -13.32
N VAL A 64 -32.89 36.80 -12.33
CA VAL A 64 -31.74 37.69 -12.26
C VAL A 64 -30.51 36.92 -12.73
N ARG A 65 -29.62 37.60 -13.45
CA ARG A 65 -28.35 37.03 -13.89
C ARG A 65 -27.39 36.76 -12.73
N HIS A 66 -26.68 35.65 -12.85
CA HIS A 66 -25.66 35.20 -11.89
C HIS A 66 -24.37 34.79 -12.61
N THR A 67 -23.30 34.56 -11.83
CA THR A 67 -22.08 33.87 -12.27
C THR A 67 -21.68 32.86 -11.19
N VAL A 68 -20.76 31.97 -11.54
CA VAL A 68 -20.03 31.08 -10.64
C VAL A 68 -18.56 31.24 -10.99
N THR A 69 -17.82 31.97 -10.14
CA THR A 69 -16.46 32.41 -10.45
C THR A 69 -15.53 32.10 -9.27
N ALA A 70 -14.44 31.37 -9.55
CA ALA A 70 -13.35 31.01 -8.65
C ALA A 70 -12.00 31.45 -9.24
N ASP A 71 -10.87 31.08 -8.62
CA ASP A 71 -9.54 31.32 -9.21
C ASP A 71 -9.26 30.37 -10.40
N GLU A 72 -9.85 29.18 -10.40
CA GLU A 72 -9.62 28.11 -11.39
C GLU A 72 -10.64 28.10 -12.54
N PHE A 73 -11.82 28.69 -12.35
CA PHE A 73 -12.91 28.68 -13.34
C PHE A 73 -13.81 29.91 -13.28
N ASP A 74 -14.45 30.22 -14.40
CA ASP A 74 -15.47 31.26 -14.50
C ASP A 74 -16.59 30.78 -15.45
N SER A 75 -17.83 30.76 -14.97
CA SER A 75 -19.00 30.42 -15.78
C SER A 75 -19.31 31.46 -16.86
N GLY A 76 -18.88 32.70 -16.65
CA GLY A 76 -19.48 33.87 -17.31
C GLY A 76 -20.95 34.07 -16.91
N ASP A 77 -21.65 34.90 -17.68
CA ASP A 77 -23.06 35.24 -17.47
C ASP A 77 -23.99 34.01 -17.60
N LEU A 78 -24.72 33.69 -16.52
CA LEU A 78 -25.82 32.71 -16.52
C LEU A 78 -27.16 33.45 -16.43
N ASP A 79 -27.98 33.40 -17.48
CA ASP A 79 -29.38 33.85 -17.46
C ASP A 79 -30.29 32.71 -16.91
N GLN A 80 -31.60 32.97 -16.78
CA GLN A 80 -32.51 32.00 -16.15
C GLN A 80 -32.62 30.70 -16.97
N GLY A 81 -32.30 29.58 -16.32
CA GLY A 81 -32.30 28.24 -16.90
C GLY A 81 -30.96 27.83 -17.54
N ASP A 82 -29.96 28.71 -17.54
CA ASP A 82 -28.60 28.35 -17.95
C ASP A 82 -27.88 27.57 -16.85
N SER A 83 -27.01 26.65 -17.27
CA SER A 83 -26.18 25.85 -16.37
C SER A 83 -24.70 25.94 -16.75
N PHE A 84 -23.84 25.86 -15.73
CA PHE A 84 -22.39 25.70 -15.85
C PHE A 84 -21.97 24.40 -15.15
N ASN A 85 -20.98 23.69 -15.68
CA ASN A 85 -20.41 22.52 -15.02
C ASN A 85 -18.88 22.59 -14.96
N TYR A 86 -18.32 21.98 -13.92
CA TYR A 86 -16.89 21.87 -13.72
C TYR A 86 -16.54 20.54 -13.06
N THR A 87 -15.53 19.86 -13.60
CA THR A 87 -14.99 18.60 -13.07
C THR A 87 -13.69 18.88 -12.31
N PHE A 88 -13.61 18.45 -11.06
CA PHE A 88 -12.49 18.79 -10.18
C PHE A 88 -11.40 17.71 -10.24
N THR A 89 -10.24 18.02 -10.81
CA THR A 89 -9.16 17.03 -11.03
C THR A 89 -8.07 17.01 -9.94
N GLU A 90 -8.16 17.90 -8.94
CA GLU A 90 -7.22 17.98 -7.82
C GLU A 90 -8.00 18.13 -6.50
N PRO A 91 -7.50 17.57 -5.39
CA PRO A 91 -8.13 17.74 -4.08
C PRO A 91 -7.85 19.13 -3.52
N GLY A 92 -8.83 19.73 -2.84
CA GLY A 92 -8.71 21.08 -2.31
C GLY A 92 -10.01 21.67 -1.78
N THR A 93 -10.00 22.98 -1.56
CA THR A 93 -11.19 23.76 -1.17
C THR A 93 -11.33 24.92 -2.14
N TYR A 94 -12.41 24.91 -2.90
CA TYR A 94 -12.69 25.84 -3.99
C TYR A 94 -13.82 26.78 -3.58
N ASP A 95 -13.44 27.96 -3.08
CA ASP A 95 -14.38 29.04 -2.79
C ASP A 95 -14.74 29.77 -4.10
N TYR A 96 -16.04 29.93 -4.36
CA TYR A 96 -16.56 30.61 -5.55
C TYR A 96 -17.60 31.67 -5.18
N VAL A 97 -17.76 32.67 -6.05
CA VAL A 97 -18.60 33.85 -5.82
C VAL A 97 -19.42 34.21 -7.06
N CYS A 98 -20.52 34.96 -6.85
CA CYS A 98 -21.20 35.67 -7.93
C CYS A 98 -20.65 37.09 -8.01
N ILE A 99 -20.16 37.51 -9.19
CA ILE A 99 -19.58 38.85 -9.37
C ILE A 99 -20.63 39.98 -9.32
N TYR A 100 -21.92 39.65 -9.53
CA TYR A 100 -23.01 40.63 -9.55
C TYR A 100 -23.60 40.93 -8.17
N HIS A 101 -23.53 39.98 -7.23
CA HIS A 101 -24.21 40.09 -5.92
C HIS A 101 -23.21 39.89 -4.77
N PRO A 102 -22.60 40.97 -4.26
CA PRO A 102 -21.64 40.89 -3.18
C PRO A 102 -22.23 40.27 -1.91
N GLY A 103 -21.79 39.05 -1.60
CA GLY A 103 -22.29 38.26 -0.48
C GLY A 103 -22.65 36.82 -0.85
N MET A 104 -23.02 36.58 -2.12
CA MET A 104 -23.20 35.22 -2.65
C MET A 104 -21.86 34.51 -2.72
N ARG A 105 -21.75 33.40 -1.99
CA ARG A 105 -20.54 32.58 -1.86
C ARG A 105 -20.95 31.13 -1.74
N GLY A 106 -20.20 30.24 -2.37
CA GLY A 106 -20.27 28.81 -2.10
C GLY A 106 -18.86 28.21 -2.05
N THR A 107 -18.78 26.98 -1.58
CA THR A 107 -17.53 26.24 -1.42
C THR A 107 -17.71 24.81 -1.93
N VAL A 108 -16.75 24.31 -2.71
CA VAL A 108 -16.62 22.87 -3.00
C VAL A 108 -15.40 22.36 -2.26
N ILE A 109 -15.59 21.38 -1.38
CA ILE A 109 -14.52 20.62 -0.74
C ILE A 109 -14.32 19.37 -1.58
N VAL A 110 -13.17 19.26 -2.23
CA VAL A 110 -12.80 18.10 -3.05
C VAL A 110 -11.81 17.27 -2.24
N GLU A 111 -12.28 16.15 -1.73
CA GLU A 111 -11.43 15.17 -1.06
C GLU A 111 -10.66 14.35 -2.11
N ALA A 112 -9.44 13.93 -1.79
CA ALA A 112 -8.76 12.94 -2.61
C ALA A 112 -9.56 11.62 -2.57
N GLU A 113 -9.67 10.92 -3.69
CA GLU A 113 -10.08 9.52 -3.63
C GLU A 113 -9.05 8.76 -2.80
N VAL A 114 -9.52 8.12 -1.73
CA VAL A 114 -8.75 7.12 -1.03
C VAL A 114 -8.98 5.82 -1.80
N ASP A 115 -7.93 5.35 -2.47
CA ASP A 115 -7.97 4.07 -3.18
C ASP A 115 -8.01 2.92 -2.16
N TYR A 116 -9.24 2.53 -1.80
CA TYR A 116 -9.52 1.38 -0.94
C TYR A 116 -9.44 0.04 -1.71
N ASP A 117 -9.09 0.03 -3.00
CA ASP A 117 -9.04 -1.18 -3.85
C ASP A 117 -7.59 -1.58 -4.22
N VAL A 118 -6.59 -1.05 -3.50
CA VAL A 118 -5.19 -1.49 -3.64
C VAL A 118 -4.93 -2.74 -2.78
N PRO A 119 -4.56 -3.89 -3.39
CA PRO A 119 -4.13 -5.06 -2.63
C PRO A 119 -2.86 -4.76 -1.83
N PRO A 120 -2.60 -5.49 -0.74
CA PRO A 120 -1.35 -5.35 -0.01
C PRO A 120 -0.17 -5.85 -0.85
N VAL A 121 1.01 -5.34 -0.57
CA VAL A 121 2.27 -5.85 -1.16
C VAL A 121 3.19 -6.24 -0.01
N ALA A 122 3.52 -7.52 0.09
CA ALA A 122 4.30 -8.06 1.19
C ALA A 122 5.79 -7.75 1.04
N ASP A 123 6.38 -7.03 2.00
CA ASP A 123 7.83 -6.86 2.09
C ASP A 123 8.30 -6.85 3.55
N PHE A 124 9.48 -7.42 3.82
CA PHE A 124 10.09 -7.32 5.14
C PHE A 124 11.62 -7.46 5.08
N THR A 125 12.26 -7.11 6.20
CA THR A 125 13.68 -7.36 6.43
C THR A 125 13.88 -8.09 7.76
N ALA A 126 14.93 -8.92 7.82
CA ALA A 126 15.32 -9.66 9.01
C ALA A 126 16.76 -9.32 9.42
N ASN A 127 17.02 -9.21 10.72
CA ASN A 127 18.35 -8.91 11.23
C ASN A 127 18.63 -9.62 12.57
N PRO A 128 19.66 -10.48 12.67
CA PRO A 128 20.54 -10.96 11.59
C PRO A 128 19.89 -12.09 10.75
N THR A 129 20.27 -12.24 9.49
CA THR A 129 19.87 -13.40 8.65
C THR A 129 20.71 -14.65 8.87
N SER A 130 21.80 -14.57 9.65
CA SER A 130 22.59 -15.75 10.02
C SER A 130 23.36 -15.57 11.34
N GLY A 131 23.68 -16.70 11.98
CA GLY A 131 24.40 -16.74 13.25
C GLY A 131 24.56 -18.16 13.79
N ILE A 132 24.76 -18.30 15.10
CA ILE A 132 24.81 -19.60 15.81
C ILE A 132 23.64 -19.71 16.79
N ALA A 133 23.17 -20.92 17.06
CA ALA A 133 22.09 -21.15 18.02
C ALA A 133 22.51 -20.85 19.48
N PRO A 134 21.64 -20.26 20.32
CA PRO A 134 20.34 -19.69 19.98
C PRO A 134 20.50 -18.33 19.26
N LEU A 135 19.77 -18.13 18.16
CA LEU A 135 19.82 -16.91 17.36
C LEU A 135 18.52 -16.11 17.51
N GLU A 136 18.58 -14.98 18.22
CA GLU A 136 17.51 -13.98 18.24
C GLU A 136 17.57 -13.12 16.96
N VAL A 137 16.44 -12.98 16.26
CA VAL A 137 16.28 -12.24 15.01
C VAL A 137 15.13 -11.25 15.17
N SER A 138 15.37 -9.98 14.86
CA SER A 138 14.34 -8.96 14.71
C SER A 138 13.84 -8.94 13.27
N PHE A 139 12.52 -8.91 13.09
CA PHE A 139 11.87 -8.69 11.81
C PHE A 139 11.27 -7.30 11.76
N THR A 140 11.42 -6.64 10.61
CA THR A 140 10.84 -5.33 10.32
C THR A 140 9.99 -5.45 9.07
N ASP A 141 8.69 -5.21 9.22
CA ASP A 141 7.75 -5.10 8.11
C ASP A 141 8.01 -3.82 7.30
N ASN A 142 7.90 -3.94 5.98
CA ASN A 142 7.96 -2.85 5.02
C ASN A 142 6.75 -2.89 4.05
N SER A 143 5.71 -3.66 4.37
CA SER A 143 4.61 -3.94 3.44
C SER A 143 3.76 -2.71 3.13
N ASP A 144 3.34 -2.57 1.87
CA ASP A 144 2.38 -1.54 1.46
C ASP A 144 0.93 -2.04 1.66
N ASN A 145 0.05 -1.13 2.10
CA ASN A 145 -1.40 -1.34 2.28
C ASN A 145 -1.83 -2.52 3.20
N ALA A 146 -0.93 -3.00 4.06
CA ALA A 146 -1.18 -4.11 4.99
C ALA A 146 -2.01 -3.69 6.22
N VAL A 147 -3.04 -4.48 6.55
CA VAL A 147 -3.93 -4.28 7.72
C VAL A 147 -3.76 -5.39 8.75
N GLU A 148 -3.72 -6.65 8.29
CA GLU A 148 -3.42 -7.82 9.13
C GLU A 148 -2.09 -8.45 8.73
N TYR A 149 -1.42 -9.10 9.69
CA TYR A 149 -0.07 -9.65 9.58
C TYR A 149 -0.05 -11.08 10.11
N HIS A 150 0.57 -12.00 9.37
CA HIS A 150 0.83 -13.36 9.80
C HIS A 150 2.24 -13.79 9.43
N TRP A 151 3.02 -14.13 10.45
CA TRP A 151 4.37 -14.66 10.31
C TRP A 151 4.38 -16.17 10.56
N ASP A 152 5.02 -16.94 9.68
CA ASP A 152 5.52 -18.29 9.97
C ASP A 152 7.05 -18.23 9.97
N PHE A 153 7.68 -18.60 11.09
CA PHE A 153 9.13 -18.57 11.22
C PHE A 153 9.83 -19.83 10.67
N GLY A 154 9.09 -20.78 10.10
CA GLY A 154 9.63 -22.01 9.50
C GLY A 154 10.11 -23.05 10.52
N ASP A 155 10.03 -22.77 11.82
CA ASP A 155 10.29 -23.70 12.93
C ASP A 155 8.99 -24.26 13.55
N GLY A 156 7.83 -23.84 13.04
CA GLY A 156 6.49 -24.18 13.54
C GLY A 156 5.93 -23.18 14.57
N GLN A 157 6.61 -22.05 14.82
CA GLN A 157 6.11 -20.93 15.60
C GLN A 157 5.66 -19.78 14.67
N THR A 158 4.70 -18.98 15.15
CA THR A 158 4.04 -17.93 14.36
C THR A 158 3.85 -16.65 15.16
N SER A 159 3.65 -15.52 14.48
CA SER A 159 3.28 -14.24 15.09
C SER A 159 2.22 -13.49 14.28
N THR A 160 1.58 -12.51 14.91
CA THR A 160 0.69 -11.51 14.27
C THR A 160 1.07 -10.08 14.67
N GLU A 161 2.27 -9.88 15.20
CA GLU A 161 2.83 -8.55 15.47
C GLU A 161 3.37 -7.95 14.17
N VAL A 162 3.33 -6.62 14.03
CA VAL A 162 3.88 -5.93 12.84
C VAL A 162 5.39 -6.12 12.72
N ASN A 163 6.12 -6.06 13.84
CA ASN A 163 7.59 -6.15 13.88
C ASN A 163 8.03 -7.11 15.00
N PRO A 164 7.90 -8.44 14.81
CA PRO A 164 8.20 -9.41 15.85
C PRO A 164 9.71 -9.63 16.04
N THR A 165 10.06 -10.17 17.21
CA THR A 165 11.38 -10.79 17.46
C THR A 165 11.21 -12.27 17.69
N HIS A 166 12.02 -13.11 17.05
CA HIS A 166 11.97 -14.56 17.17
C HIS A 166 13.33 -15.16 17.52
N THR A 167 13.36 -16.24 18.30
CA THR A 167 14.60 -16.92 18.71
C THR A 167 14.65 -18.35 18.20
N TYR A 168 15.59 -18.61 17.30
CA TYR A 168 15.88 -19.94 16.78
C TYR A 168 16.80 -20.70 17.74
N GLU A 169 16.21 -21.59 18.54
CA GLU A 169 16.90 -22.38 19.57
C GLU A 169 17.81 -23.49 19.00
N LEU A 170 17.63 -23.88 17.74
CA LEU A 170 18.34 -25.00 17.10
C LEU A 170 19.05 -24.55 15.81
N PRO A 171 20.18 -25.21 15.45
CA PRO A 171 20.78 -25.05 14.14
C PRO A 171 19.88 -25.58 13.02
N GLY A 172 19.83 -24.85 11.90
CA GLY A 172 18.93 -25.14 10.79
C GLY A 172 18.98 -24.06 9.70
N ALA A 173 18.28 -24.32 8.61
CA ALA A 173 17.90 -23.31 7.63
C ALA A 173 16.38 -23.17 7.69
N TYR A 174 15.91 -21.96 7.99
CA TYR A 174 14.52 -21.63 8.21
C TYR A 174 14.03 -20.72 7.09
N THR A 175 12.89 -21.04 6.49
CA THR A 175 12.19 -20.15 5.56
C THR A 175 11.15 -19.39 6.36
N VAL A 176 11.31 -18.07 6.46
CA VAL A 176 10.34 -17.20 7.12
C VAL A 176 9.38 -16.69 6.07
N THR A 177 8.09 -16.81 6.32
CA THR A 177 7.03 -16.27 5.46
C THR A 177 6.31 -15.15 6.21
N LEU A 178 6.18 -13.98 5.57
CA LEU A 178 5.21 -12.96 5.95
C LEU A 178 4.05 -13.03 4.96
N THR A 179 2.84 -13.20 5.50
CA THR A 179 1.57 -12.98 4.82
C THR A 179 0.94 -11.71 5.38
N VAL A 180 0.54 -10.79 4.49
CA VAL A 180 -0.23 -9.59 4.85
C VAL A 180 -1.55 -9.56 4.10
N SER A 181 -2.59 -9.06 4.75
CA SER A 181 -3.92 -8.91 4.15
C SER A 181 -4.57 -7.56 4.43
N ASN A 182 -5.52 -7.19 3.59
CA ASN A 182 -6.48 -6.12 3.79
C ASN A 182 -7.87 -6.54 3.24
N GLU A 183 -8.82 -5.62 3.11
CA GLU A 183 -10.17 -5.94 2.62
C GLU A 183 -10.25 -6.29 1.11
N VAL A 184 -9.20 -5.95 0.35
CA VAL A 184 -9.05 -6.20 -1.09
C VAL A 184 -8.45 -7.57 -1.37
N GLY A 185 -7.46 -7.99 -0.57
CA GLY A 185 -6.74 -9.23 -0.80
C GLY A 185 -5.61 -9.53 0.19
N GLU A 186 -4.73 -10.43 -0.24
CA GLU A 186 -3.63 -10.99 0.53
C GLU A 186 -2.41 -11.12 -0.40
N ASP A 187 -1.22 -10.85 0.13
CA ASP A 187 0.07 -11.09 -0.52
C ASP A 187 1.06 -11.71 0.47
N SER A 188 2.11 -12.38 -0.04
CA SER A 188 3.10 -13.02 0.80
C SER A 188 4.51 -13.05 0.21
N THR A 189 5.50 -12.98 1.09
CA THR A 189 6.93 -12.97 0.73
C THR A 189 7.75 -13.82 1.70
N GLU A 190 8.95 -14.23 1.29
CA GLU A 190 9.81 -15.18 2.02
C GLU A 190 11.27 -14.69 2.13
N GLU A 191 11.94 -15.00 3.26
CA GLU A 191 13.39 -14.80 3.46
C GLU A 191 14.00 -15.98 4.26
N PHE A 192 15.30 -16.22 4.09
CA PHE A 192 16.01 -17.34 4.71
C PHE A 192 16.86 -16.94 5.92
N ILE A 193 16.67 -17.63 7.05
CA ILE A 193 17.53 -17.53 8.24
C ILE A 193 18.41 -18.77 8.36
N THR A 194 19.73 -18.59 8.48
CA THR A 194 20.70 -19.69 8.61
C THR A 194 21.35 -19.72 10.00
N VAL A 195 21.09 -20.77 10.76
CA VAL A 195 21.57 -20.95 12.14
C VAL A 195 22.57 -22.11 12.20
N GLY A 196 23.83 -21.80 12.53
CA GLY A 196 24.92 -22.77 12.69
C GLY A 196 25.00 -23.40 14.08
N HIS A 197 25.74 -24.51 14.21
CA HIS A 197 25.98 -25.14 15.50
C HIS A 197 27.07 -24.39 16.29
N PRO A 198 26.97 -24.24 17.62
CA PRO A 198 28.02 -23.59 18.43
C PRO A 198 29.41 -24.23 18.28
N ASP A 199 29.45 -25.57 18.15
CA ASP A 199 30.70 -26.32 17.93
C ASP A 199 31.28 -26.21 16.50
N ASP A 200 30.57 -25.57 15.55
CA ASP A 200 31.08 -25.35 14.19
C ASP A 200 32.03 -24.14 14.10
N ASP A 201 32.20 -23.36 15.19
CA ASP A 201 33.27 -22.35 15.26
C ASP A 201 34.64 -23.04 15.28
N PRO A 202 35.50 -22.88 14.26
CA PRO A 202 36.81 -23.51 14.22
C PRO A 202 37.67 -22.96 15.36
N ALA A 203 37.82 -23.77 16.40
CA ALA A 203 38.52 -23.45 17.66
C ALA A 203 39.69 -22.47 17.44
N PRO A 204 39.72 -21.33 18.17
CA PRO A 204 40.57 -20.19 17.85
C PRO A 204 42.01 -20.65 17.68
N ALA A 205 42.53 -20.50 16.45
CA ALA A 205 43.75 -21.14 16.00
C ALA A 205 44.85 -20.98 17.08
N PRO A 206 45.38 -22.08 17.65
CA PRO A 206 46.21 -22.00 18.85
C PRO A 206 47.40 -21.10 18.56
N GLY A 207 47.42 -19.94 19.23
CA GLY A 207 48.29 -18.83 18.89
C GLY A 207 49.73 -19.31 18.78
N PHE A 208 50.36 -19.09 17.62
CA PHE A 208 51.75 -19.45 17.37
C PHE A 208 52.67 -18.70 18.33
N GLY A 209 52.92 -19.30 19.49
CA GLY A 209 53.92 -18.86 20.43
C GLY A 209 55.29 -18.90 19.75
N LEU A 210 55.90 -17.73 19.57
CA LEU A 210 57.25 -17.58 19.03
C LEU A 210 58.28 -18.21 19.98
N ILE A 211 58.53 -19.51 19.84
CA ILE A 211 59.62 -20.19 20.53
C ILE A 211 60.93 -19.88 19.81
N PHE A 212 61.58 -18.78 20.22
CA PHE A 212 63.02 -18.62 20.00
C PHE A 212 63.78 -19.48 21.03
N ALA A 213 64.22 -20.67 20.62
CA ALA A 213 65.14 -21.51 21.39
C ALA A 213 66.50 -21.61 20.68
N ILE A 214 67.58 -21.38 21.42
CA ILE A 214 68.94 -21.20 20.90
C ILE A 214 69.81 -22.45 21.20
N ALA A 215 70.65 -22.81 20.22
CA ALA A 215 71.87 -23.66 20.28
C ALA A 215 71.78 -25.18 20.52
N GLY A 216 72.62 -25.94 19.78
CA GLY A 216 73.27 -27.14 20.35
C GLY A 216 73.61 -28.35 19.45
N LEU A 217 74.75 -28.30 18.74
CA LEU A 217 75.71 -29.42 18.52
C LEU A 217 75.36 -30.70 17.69
N LEU A 218 76.13 -30.89 16.59
CA LEU A 218 76.69 -32.12 15.93
C LEU A 218 76.00 -33.52 16.11
N VAL A 219 75.87 -34.36 15.06
CA VAL A 219 76.97 -35.24 14.55
C VAL A 219 76.64 -35.92 13.18
N ILE A 220 77.55 -35.72 12.19
CA ILE A 220 78.07 -36.63 11.13
C ILE A 220 77.12 -37.44 10.19
N ALA A 221 77.17 -37.17 8.86
CA ALA A 221 77.63 -38.11 7.80
C ALA A 221 77.31 -37.62 6.35
N SER A 222 78.25 -37.83 5.42
CA SER A 222 78.06 -37.83 3.95
C SER A 222 77.41 -36.61 3.25
N LEU A 223 78.20 -35.57 2.96
CA LEU A 223 78.61 -35.29 1.57
C LEU A 223 79.76 -34.26 1.45
N VAL A 224 81.02 -34.73 1.47
CA VAL A 224 82.18 -33.95 0.99
C VAL A 224 83.10 -34.83 0.15
N LYS A 225 82.82 -34.95 -1.16
CA LYS A 225 83.87 -35.04 -2.20
C LYS A 225 83.37 -34.92 -3.65
N ARG A 226 83.44 -33.70 -4.17
CA ARG A 226 83.76 -33.27 -5.55
C ARG A 226 83.66 -31.73 -5.50
N ILE A 227 84.64 -31.02 -4.95
CA ILE A 227 85.98 -30.78 -5.52
C ILE A 227 85.88 -30.32 -6.97
N ASN A 228 86.11 -29.00 -7.13
CA ASN A 228 86.59 -28.24 -8.27
C ASN A 228 86.73 -28.94 -9.63
N GLU A 229 86.16 -28.32 -10.67
CA GLU A 229 86.93 -27.98 -11.88
C GLU A 229 86.25 -26.85 -12.68
N LYS A 230 86.97 -25.72 -12.81
CA LYS A 230 86.76 -24.53 -13.69
C LYS A 230 85.48 -23.71 -13.58
#